data_AF-A0A8C5IM83-F1
#
_entry.id   AF-A0A8C5IM83-F1
#
_cell.length_a   1.000
_cell.length_b   1.000
_cell.length_c   1.000
_cell.angle_alpha   90.00
_cell.angle_beta   90.00
_cell.angle_gamma   90.00
#
_symmetry.space_group_name_H-M   'P 1'
#
loop_
_entity.id
_entity.type
_entity.pdbx_description
1 polymer ?
#
loop_
_entity_poly.entity_id
_entity_poly.type
_entity_poly.pdbx_seq_one_letter_code
_entity_poly.pdbx_strand_id
1 'polypeptide(L)'
;MSPPPLQPRAPLSPQPSAGPGREQEERLQQLQGMLARLQEANRELLAALGECKGEAERLSMELGRREARCSGLRLALSCSERCGGAYIALLDLLRAKVAPEGGTRGGTAAERSPGHEPGPGAATPEQSLDCAPGPGLATPEPSGPAEPDSREDPADSPWAHSPRGMEEGALRELIRRLRAEQAAVEGSLLDAAEPSEPPRERDPRGRAERALREARALLPGWRRPEKEELLQELAVLKEALAELRTRLQLAQKEKRALELLLAAHGPREAALRLLLRERERERHREWDQERDGRDGASGSSSGSSSGSSSDEEARMGRGAAMAPGNPPDPERTREELLRIRARTEQLRGRARELALALERGSAASRAQQGHSATVTLELLQAHSSLALAYRGARRKQAEQLRRLQARAAALRGQHGRRERALARTLRELQRGGETCI
;
A
#
# COMPACT_ATOMS: atom_id res chain seq x y z
N MET A 1 -55.92 47.13 -71.35
CA MET A 1 -56.02 46.53 -70.00
C MET A 1 -55.42 45.15 -70.07
N SER A 2 -54.25 44.97 -69.47
CA SER A 2 -53.52 43.70 -69.35
C SER A 2 -53.02 43.63 -67.90
N PRO A 3 -53.23 42.53 -67.15
CA PRO A 3 -52.74 42.43 -65.78
C PRO A 3 -51.25 42.06 -65.75
N PRO A 4 -50.46 42.55 -64.77
CA PRO A 4 -49.08 42.13 -64.58
C PRO A 4 -49.00 40.75 -63.89
N PRO A 5 -47.86 40.04 -64.04
CA PRO A 5 -47.74 38.62 -63.72
C PRO A 5 -47.48 38.33 -62.22
N LEU A 6 -47.88 37.12 -61.83
CA LEU A 6 -47.71 36.49 -60.53
C LEU A 6 -46.24 36.43 -60.10
N GLN A 7 -45.93 36.99 -58.93
CA GLN A 7 -44.66 36.75 -58.23
C GLN A 7 -44.66 35.34 -57.61
N PRO A 8 -43.57 34.55 -57.77
CA PRO A 8 -43.44 33.26 -57.11
C PRO A 8 -43.16 33.47 -55.61
N ARG A 9 -44.01 32.90 -54.76
CA ARG A 9 -43.80 32.80 -53.32
C ARG A 9 -42.51 32.00 -53.05
N ALA A 10 -41.55 32.63 -52.38
CA ALA A 10 -40.43 31.94 -51.78
C ALA A 10 -40.95 30.89 -50.77
N PRO A 11 -40.46 29.64 -50.79
CA PRO A 11 -40.86 28.66 -49.80
C PRO A 11 -40.29 29.04 -48.43
N LEU A 12 -41.14 28.82 -47.44
CA LEU A 12 -40.93 28.97 -46.01
C LEU A 12 -39.53 28.50 -45.58
N SER A 13 -38.87 29.36 -44.80
CA SER A 13 -37.71 29.00 -43.98
C SER A 13 -37.94 27.66 -43.28
N PRO A 14 -37.02 26.69 -43.37
CA PRO A 14 -37.13 25.49 -42.56
C PRO A 14 -37.02 25.88 -41.09
N GLN A 15 -38.05 25.52 -40.33
CA GLN A 15 -38.08 25.49 -38.87
C GLN A 15 -36.74 24.95 -38.34
N PRO A 16 -36.19 25.50 -37.24
CA PRO A 16 -34.99 24.92 -36.64
C PRO A 16 -35.37 23.53 -36.16
N SER A 17 -34.87 22.51 -36.85
CA SER A 17 -34.91 21.14 -36.40
C SER A 17 -34.49 21.12 -34.94
N ALA A 18 -35.37 20.62 -34.06
CA ALA A 18 -34.99 20.19 -32.72
C ALA A 18 -33.86 19.17 -32.91
N GLY A 19 -32.63 19.65 -32.83
CA GLY A 19 -31.46 18.90 -33.24
C GLY A 19 -31.09 17.81 -32.23
N PRO A 20 -30.19 16.90 -32.61
CA PRO A 20 -29.63 15.86 -31.73
C PRO A 20 -29.05 16.39 -30.42
N GLY A 21 -28.76 17.69 -30.33
CA GLY A 21 -28.33 18.36 -29.10
C GLY A 21 -29.39 18.35 -27.98
N ARG A 22 -30.68 18.50 -28.28
CA ARG A 22 -31.74 18.46 -27.25
C ARG A 22 -31.89 17.07 -26.64
N GLU A 23 -31.88 16.04 -27.47
CA GLU A 23 -31.90 14.65 -26.99
C GLU A 23 -30.64 14.30 -26.19
N GLN A 24 -29.47 14.84 -26.58
CA GLN A 24 -28.23 14.68 -25.82
C GLN A 24 -28.30 15.40 -24.46
N GLU A 25 -28.83 16.62 -24.42
CA GLU A 25 -29.04 17.38 -23.18
C GLU A 25 -30.03 16.66 -22.24
N GLU A 26 -31.14 16.15 -22.76
CA GLU A 26 -32.10 15.35 -21.99
C GLU A 26 -31.47 14.07 -21.44
N ARG A 27 -30.65 13.36 -22.24
CA ARG A 27 -29.89 12.19 -21.77
C ARG A 27 -28.88 12.56 -20.69
N LEU A 28 -28.19 13.69 -20.82
CA LEU A 28 -27.26 14.18 -19.79
C LEU A 28 -28.00 14.50 -18.49
N GLN A 29 -29.17 15.15 -18.57
CA GLN A 29 -30.02 15.42 -17.41
C GLN A 29 -30.53 14.13 -16.75
N GLN A 30 -30.93 13.13 -17.54
CA GLN A 30 -31.32 11.81 -17.03
C GLN A 30 -30.15 11.10 -16.32
N LEU A 31 -28.96 11.11 -16.92
CA LEU A 31 -27.75 10.54 -16.30
C LEU A 31 -27.36 11.27 -15.02
N GLN A 32 -27.44 12.59 -15.00
CA GLN A 32 -27.20 13.41 -13.80
C GLN A 32 -28.22 13.09 -12.70
N GLY A 33 -29.49 12.91 -13.04
CA GLY A 33 -30.54 12.50 -12.11
C GLY A 33 -30.32 11.10 -11.53
N MET A 34 -29.91 10.13 -12.36
CA MET A 34 -29.55 8.79 -11.88
C MET A 34 -28.31 8.82 -10.99
N LEU A 35 -27.31 9.63 -11.33
CA LEU A 35 -26.10 9.81 -10.54
C LEU A 35 -26.41 10.41 -9.16
N ALA A 36 -27.31 11.40 -9.08
CA ALA A 36 -27.76 11.97 -7.82
C ALA A 36 -28.46 10.91 -6.93
N ARG A 37 -29.37 10.11 -7.50
CA ARG A 37 -30.05 9.03 -6.77
C ARG A 37 -29.09 7.94 -6.30
N LEU A 38 -28.07 7.60 -7.11
CA LEU A 38 -27.01 6.67 -6.69
C LEU A 38 -26.13 7.24 -5.58
N GLN A 39 -25.88 8.55 -5.58
CA GLN A 39 -25.19 9.23 -4.48
C GLN A 39 -26.01 9.21 -3.19
N GLU A 40 -27.32 9.42 -3.28
CA GLU A 40 -28.25 9.31 -2.14
C GLU A 40 -28.26 7.89 -1.57
N ALA A 41 -28.44 6.86 -2.41
CA ALA A 41 -28.36 5.47 -2.00
C ALA A 41 -27.00 5.14 -1.34
N ASN A 42 -25.88 5.64 -1.88
CA ASN A 42 -24.57 5.47 -1.23
C ASN A 42 -24.47 6.14 0.15
N ARG A 43 -25.06 7.33 0.34
CA ARG A 43 -25.11 7.99 1.65
C ARG A 43 -25.92 7.17 2.65
N GLU A 44 -27.06 6.63 2.22
CA GLU A 44 -27.90 5.76 3.06
C GLU A 44 -27.18 4.45 3.43
N LEU A 45 -26.47 3.83 2.49
CA LEU A 45 -25.68 2.63 2.74
C LEU A 45 -24.54 2.90 3.74
N LEU A 46 -23.86 4.03 3.64
CA LEU A 46 -22.83 4.42 4.59
C LEU A 46 -23.39 4.66 5.99
N ALA A 47 -24.54 5.34 6.09
CA ALA A 47 -25.21 5.57 7.36
C ALA A 47 -25.64 4.24 8.01
N ALA A 48 -26.29 3.36 7.23
CA ALA A 48 -26.71 2.05 7.70
C ALA A 48 -25.53 1.16 8.11
N LEU A 49 -24.39 1.25 7.40
CA LEU A 49 -23.17 0.54 7.76
C LEU A 49 -22.58 1.04 9.09
N GLY A 50 -22.56 2.37 9.30
CA GLY A 50 -22.14 2.96 10.56
C GLY A 50 -23.00 2.50 11.75
N GLU A 51 -24.32 2.45 11.56
CA GLU A 51 -25.25 1.93 12.56
C GLU A 51 -25.06 0.42 12.80
N CYS A 52 -24.92 -0.39 11.74
CA CYS A 52 -24.63 -1.83 11.87
C CYS A 52 -23.31 -2.08 12.61
N LYS A 53 -22.29 -1.24 12.37
CA LYS A 53 -21.01 -1.31 13.07
C LYS A 53 -21.18 -0.98 14.56
N GLY A 54 -21.92 0.08 14.89
CA GLY A 54 -22.24 0.43 16.27
C GLY A 54 -23.04 -0.67 16.99
N GLU A 55 -24.00 -1.29 16.31
CA GLU A 55 -24.74 -2.45 16.84
C GLU A 55 -23.83 -3.65 17.08
N ALA A 56 -22.91 -3.95 16.15
CA ALA A 56 -21.96 -5.04 16.30
C ALA A 56 -20.99 -4.80 17.47
N GLU A 57 -20.47 -3.57 17.63
CA GLU A 57 -19.64 -3.17 18.77
C GLU A 57 -20.42 -3.27 20.09
N ARG A 58 -21.68 -2.83 20.11
CA ARG A 58 -22.57 -2.97 21.28
C ARG A 58 -22.78 -4.42 21.67
N LEU A 59 -23.16 -5.27 20.71
CA LEU A 59 -23.33 -6.70 20.94
C LEU A 59 -22.03 -7.38 21.38
N SER A 60 -20.88 -6.98 20.82
CA SER A 60 -19.57 -7.49 21.24
C SER A 60 -19.26 -7.12 22.69
N MET A 61 -19.54 -5.89 23.11
CA MET A 61 -19.39 -5.49 24.51
C MET A 61 -20.37 -6.23 25.42
N GLU A 62 -21.62 -6.41 25.01
CA GLU A 62 -22.62 -7.19 25.75
C GLU A 62 -22.18 -8.66 25.90
N LEU A 63 -21.64 -9.27 24.84
CA LEU A 63 -21.08 -10.62 24.87
C LEU A 63 -19.86 -10.71 25.80
N GLY A 64 -18.90 -9.80 25.70
CA GLY A 64 -17.73 -9.77 26.58
C GLY A 64 -18.11 -9.62 28.06
N ARG A 65 -19.15 -8.81 28.36
CA ARG A 65 -19.71 -8.72 29.71
C ARG A 65 -20.35 -10.03 30.17
N ARG A 66 -21.14 -10.69 29.30
CA ARG A 66 -21.74 -12.00 29.61
C ARG A 66 -20.69 -13.08 29.82
N GLU A 67 -19.64 -13.09 29.02
CA GLU A 67 -18.50 -14.01 29.17
C GLU A 67 -17.76 -13.77 30.49
N ALA A 68 -17.49 -12.50 30.85
CA ALA A 68 -16.89 -12.15 32.13
C ALA A 68 -17.77 -12.58 33.31
N ARG A 69 -19.10 -12.38 33.24
CA ARG A 69 -20.05 -12.85 34.25
C ARG A 69 -20.04 -14.38 34.36
N CYS A 70 -20.07 -15.10 33.24
CA CYS A 70 -19.97 -16.56 33.23
C CYS A 70 -18.67 -17.06 33.87
N SER A 71 -17.53 -16.45 33.55
CA SER A 71 -16.23 -16.76 34.16
C SER A 71 -16.21 -16.45 35.66
N GLY A 72 -16.77 -15.30 36.08
CA GLY A 72 -16.93 -14.94 37.48
C GLY A 72 -17.78 -15.96 38.25
N LEU A 73 -18.92 -16.38 37.69
CA LEU A 73 -19.77 -17.41 38.30
C LEU A 73 -19.06 -18.77 38.41
N ARG A 74 -18.26 -19.18 37.41
CA ARG A 74 -17.43 -20.40 37.48
C ARG A 74 -16.38 -20.29 38.59
N LEU A 75 -15.73 -19.13 38.73
CA LEU A 75 -14.76 -18.91 39.80
C LEU A 75 -15.42 -18.96 41.18
N ALA A 76 -16.57 -18.31 41.35
CA ALA A 76 -17.35 -18.37 42.59
C ALA A 76 -17.73 -19.80 42.97
N LEU A 77 -18.17 -20.60 42.00
CA LEU A 77 -18.48 -22.02 42.19
C LEU A 77 -17.24 -22.83 42.58
N SER A 78 -16.09 -22.59 41.93
CA SER A 78 -14.85 -23.26 42.31
C SER A 78 -14.36 -22.88 43.71
N CYS A 79 -14.60 -21.63 44.15
CA CYS A 79 -14.26 -21.18 45.50
C CYS A 79 -15.16 -21.84 46.55
N SER A 80 -16.45 -22.02 46.24
CA SER A 80 -17.39 -22.69 47.16
C SER A 80 -17.12 -24.18 47.28
N GLU A 81 -16.77 -24.86 46.17
CA GLU A 81 -16.33 -26.26 46.18
C GLU A 81 -15.06 -26.46 47.02
N ARG A 82 -14.05 -25.61 46.84
CA ARG A 82 -12.81 -25.65 47.63
C ARG A 82 -13.07 -25.33 49.10
N CYS A 83 -13.95 -24.36 49.40
CA CYS A 83 -14.39 -24.09 50.77
C CYS A 83 -15.04 -25.33 51.39
N GLY A 84 -15.94 -25.99 50.67
CA GLY A 84 -16.60 -27.23 51.10
C GLY A 84 -15.59 -28.32 51.45
N GLY A 85 -14.61 -28.55 50.57
CA GLY A 85 -13.51 -29.50 50.82
C GLY A 85 -12.69 -29.16 52.07
N ALA A 86 -12.39 -27.87 52.30
CA ALA A 86 -11.67 -27.43 53.49
C ALA A 86 -12.48 -27.61 54.78
N TYR A 87 -13.80 -27.38 54.76
CA TYR A 87 -14.65 -27.68 55.92
C TYR A 87 -14.71 -29.16 56.23
N ILE A 88 -14.81 -30.03 55.21
CA ILE A 88 -14.82 -31.48 55.39
C ILE A 88 -13.51 -31.93 56.06
N ALA A 89 -12.37 -31.48 55.56
CA ALA A 89 -11.06 -31.80 56.15
C ALA A 89 -10.93 -31.30 57.60
N LEU A 90 -11.45 -30.11 57.90
CA LEU A 90 -11.46 -29.56 59.26
C LEU A 90 -12.34 -30.41 60.21
N LEU A 91 -13.52 -30.82 59.74
CA LEU A 91 -14.42 -31.69 60.50
C LEU A 91 -13.80 -33.07 60.75
N ASP A 92 -13.10 -33.65 59.77
CA ASP A 92 -12.42 -34.94 59.90
C ASP A 92 -11.29 -34.86 60.96
N LEU A 93 -10.50 -33.77 60.96
CA LEU A 93 -9.47 -33.53 61.99
C LEU A 93 -10.08 -33.36 63.38
N LEU A 94 -11.18 -32.63 63.51
CA LEU A 94 -11.86 -32.46 64.80
C LEU A 94 -12.44 -33.78 65.29
N ARG A 95 -13.03 -34.60 64.42
CA ARG A 95 -13.49 -35.95 64.76
C ARG A 95 -12.34 -36.86 65.20
N ALA A 96 -11.19 -36.79 64.53
CA ALA A 96 -10.00 -37.55 64.91
C ALA A 96 -9.44 -37.12 66.27
N LYS A 97 -9.49 -35.82 66.61
CA LYS A 97 -9.08 -35.30 67.93
C LYS A 97 -10.04 -35.66 69.07
N VAL A 98 -11.32 -35.87 68.76
CA VAL A 98 -12.38 -36.22 69.74
C VAL A 98 -12.47 -37.74 69.94
N ALA A 99 -11.93 -38.55 69.04
CA ALA A 99 -11.78 -39.99 69.25
C ALA A 99 -10.87 -40.25 70.46
N PRO A 100 -11.30 -41.02 71.47
CA PRO A 100 -10.59 -41.13 72.74
C PRO A 100 -9.27 -41.87 72.57
N GLU A 101 -8.20 -41.31 73.15
CA GLU A 101 -7.00 -42.07 73.48
C GLU A 101 -7.39 -43.21 74.44
N GLY A 102 -7.51 -44.43 73.89
CA GLY A 102 -7.99 -45.59 74.64
C GLY A 102 -7.38 -46.89 74.14
N GLY A 103 -6.22 -47.25 74.70
CA GLY A 103 -5.90 -48.63 75.04
C GLY A 103 -4.95 -49.40 74.12
N THR A 104 -3.67 -49.50 74.52
CA THR A 104 -2.86 -50.70 74.28
C THR A 104 -2.05 -51.05 75.52
N ARG A 105 -2.58 -51.94 76.38
CA ARG A 105 -1.77 -52.85 77.20
C ARG A 105 -2.56 -54.09 77.66
N GLY A 106 -2.16 -55.26 77.15
CA GLY A 106 -2.43 -56.62 77.66
C GLY A 106 -3.88 -57.11 77.48
N GLY A 107 -4.19 -58.36 77.16
CA GLY A 107 -3.41 -59.59 77.12
C GLY A 107 -4.37 -60.76 77.42
N THR A 108 -4.37 -61.75 76.53
CA THR A 108 -4.67 -63.18 76.74
C THR A 108 -6.10 -63.67 77.09
N ALA A 109 -6.49 -64.69 76.30
CA ALA A 109 -7.05 -66.00 76.70
C ALA A 109 -8.52 -66.35 76.36
N ALA A 110 -8.64 -67.54 75.74
CA ALA A 110 -9.77 -68.49 75.63
C ALA A 110 -10.31 -68.65 74.18
N GLU A 111 -9.72 -69.49 73.33
CA GLU A 111 -9.85 -70.97 73.16
C GLU A 111 -11.13 -71.48 72.45
N ARG A 112 -10.88 -72.20 71.32
CA ARG A 112 -11.55 -73.37 70.67
C ARG A 112 -13.08 -73.35 70.40
N SER A 113 -13.60 -73.34 69.15
CA SER A 113 -13.54 -74.30 68.00
C SER A 113 -14.39 -75.59 68.20
N PRO A 114 -14.85 -76.35 67.17
CA PRO A 114 -15.58 -76.08 65.90
C PRO A 114 -16.83 -77.01 65.68
N GLY A 115 -17.63 -76.82 64.61
CA GLY A 115 -18.35 -77.95 63.95
C GLY A 115 -19.75 -77.72 63.34
N HIS A 116 -19.89 -78.18 62.10
CA HIS A 116 -21.08 -78.76 61.43
C HIS A 116 -22.13 -77.87 60.70
N GLU A 117 -22.03 -77.86 59.36
CA GLU A 117 -23.13 -77.85 58.35
C GLU A 117 -24.00 -79.13 58.46
N PRO A 118 -25.22 -79.30 57.87
CA PRO A 118 -25.74 -78.73 56.59
C PRO A 118 -27.24 -78.30 56.56
N GLY A 119 -27.70 -77.66 55.46
CA GLY A 119 -29.05 -77.06 55.20
C GLY A 119 -30.26 -78.04 55.09
N PRO A 120 -31.40 -77.76 54.39
CA PRO A 120 -31.79 -76.62 53.50
C PRO A 120 -33.24 -76.06 53.71
N GLY A 121 -33.71 -75.07 52.92
CA GLY A 121 -35.16 -74.80 52.77
C GLY A 121 -35.65 -73.40 52.33
N ALA A 122 -35.67 -73.16 51.02
CA ALA A 122 -36.64 -72.41 50.20
C ALA A 122 -37.42 -71.17 50.74
N ALA A 123 -37.23 -70.01 50.10
CA ALA A 123 -38.26 -69.34 49.25
C ALA A 123 -37.71 -68.05 48.60
N THR A 124 -37.54 -68.07 47.27
CA THR A 124 -37.53 -66.91 46.35
C THR A 124 -38.97 -66.41 46.12
N PRO A 125 -39.28 -65.26 45.46
CA PRO A 125 -38.47 -64.50 44.47
C PRO A 125 -38.51 -62.95 44.73
N GLU A 126 -37.84 -62.01 44.06
CA GLU A 126 -37.63 -61.74 42.62
C GLU A 126 -36.48 -60.72 42.38
N GLN A 127 -35.84 -60.88 41.23
CA GLN A 127 -35.22 -59.86 40.35
C GLN A 127 -33.91 -59.17 40.78
N SER A 128 -32.81 -59.87 40.49
CA SER A 128 -31.53 -59.29 40.07
C SER A 128 -31.30 -59.62 38.60
N LEU A 129 -30.77 -58.71 37.79
CA LEU A 129 -29.85 -59.02 36.68
C LEU A 129 -29.19 -57.74 36.15
N ASP A 130 -27.95 -57.56 36.59
CA ASP A 130 -26.75 -57.17 35.84
C ASP A 130 -26.86 -56.93 34.32
N CYS A 131 -26.27 -55.83 33.82
CA CYS A 131 -24.87 -55.75 33.34
C CYS A 131 -24.68 -54.67 32.24
N ALA A 132 -23.50 -54.03 32.26
CA ALA A 132 -23.00 -52.98 31.35
C ALA A 132 -22.53 -53.54 29.98
N PRO A 133 -21.72 -52.83 29.14
CA PRO A 133 -21.82 -51.47 28.56
C PRO A 133 -21.73 -51.46 27.00
N GLY A 134 -22.10 -50.35 26.34
CA GLY A 134 -21.81 -50.13 24.90
C GLY A 134 -22.43 -48.84 24.30
N PRO A 135 -21.93 -48.30 23.16
CA PRO A 135 -21.51 -46.90 23.08
C PRO A 135 -22.21 -46.03 21.99
N GLY A 136 -22.07 -44.70 22.10
CA GLY A 136 -22.38 -43.70 21.07
C GLY A 136 -22.69 -42.34 21.73
N LEU A 137 -22.43 -41.16 21.15
CA LEU A 137 -22.00 -40.81 19.81
C LEU A 137 -21.60 -39.32 19.86
N ALA A 138 -20.42 -38.99 19.35
CA ALA A 138 -19.99 -37.63 19.09
C ALA A 138 -20.34 -37.23 17.64
N THR A 139 -20.76 -35.98 17.43
CA THR A 139 -20.81 -35.30 16.13
C THR A 139 -19.75 -34.19 16.08
N PRO A 140 -19.04 -33.99 14.94
CA PRO A 140 -17.93 -33.03 14.86
C PRO A 140 -18.18 -31.80 13.93
N GLU A 141 -17.44 -30.72 14.24
CA GLU A 141 -16.97 -29.56 13.43
C GLU A 141 -17.91 -28.34 13.17
N PRO A 142 -17.39 -27.08 13.05
CA PRO A 142 -16.09 -26.73 12.48
C PRO A 142 -15.17 -25.78 13.27
N SER A 143 -13.88 -26.07 13.15
CA SER A 143 -12.75 -25.25 13.56
C SER A 143 -12.47 -24.06 12.63
N GLY A 144 -12.20 -22.90 13.24
CA GLY A 144 -11.42 -21.79 12.67
C GLY A 144 -11.44 -20.57 13.61
N PRO A 145 -10.50 -19.62 13.47
CA PRO A 145 -9.04 -19.77 13.36
C PRO A 145 -8.37 -19.81 14.74
N ALA A 146 -7.13 -20.27 14.77
CA ALA A 146 -6.29 -20.35 15.97
C ALA A 146 -6.13 -18.99 16.68
N GLU A 147 -6.82 -18.84 17.80
CA GLU A 147 -6.38 -18.00 18.92
C GLU A 147 -5.31 -18.79 19.70
N PRO A 148 -4.31 -18.13 20.29
CA PRO A 148 -3.21 -18.82 20.96
C PRO A 148 -3.78 -19.62 22.13
N ASP A 149 -3.71 -20.94 21.98
CA ASP A 149 -3.95 -21.93 23.01
C ASP A 149 -2.98 -21.62 24.16
N SER A 150 -3.43 -20.78 25.09
CA SER A 150 -2.83 -20.65 26.41
C SER A 150 -3.23 -21.92 27.15
N ARG A 151 -2.65 -23.04 26.72
CA ARG A 151 -2.43 -24.21 27.57
C ARG A 151 -1.50 -23.73 28.68
N GLU A 152 -2.08 -23.06 29.65
CA GLU A 152 -1.56 -23.12 30.99
C GLU A 152 -1.81 -24.56 31.43
N ASP A 153 -0.75 -25.36 31.39
CA ASP A 153 -0.74 -26.68 32.00
C ASP A 153 -1.35 -26.55 33.41
N PRO A 154 -2.39 -27.34 33.75
CA PRO A 154 -3.07 -27.22 35.05
C PRO A 154 -2.19 -27.65 36.24
N ALA A 155 -0.93 -27.96 36.00
CA ALA A 155 0.06 -28.36 36.99
C ALA A 155 0.69 -27.18 37.75
N ASP A 156 0.61 -25.95 37.21
CA ASP A 156 1.29 -24.78 37.78
C ASP A 156 0.33 -23.77 38.44
N SER A 157 -0.80 -24.25 38.97
CA SER A 157 -1.63 -23.44 39.87
C SER A 157 -1.19 -23.66 41.32
N PRO A 158 -0.76 -22.62 42.08
CA PRO A 158 -0.24 -22.76 43.46
C PRO A 158 -1.21 -23.35 44.51
N TRP A 159 -2.40 -23.76 44.08
CA TRP A 159 -3.54 -24.13 44.93
C TRP A 159 -4.09 -25.53 44.64
N ALA A 160 -3.40 -26.35 43.85
CA ALA A 160 -3.76 -27.75 43.60
C ALA A 160 -3.45 -28.69 44.79
N HIS A 161 -3.24 -28.15 46.00
CA HIS A 161 -3.00 -28.93 47.19
C HIS A 161 -4.34 -29.40 47.76
N SER A 162 -4.58 -30.71 47.72
CA SER A 162 -5.72 -31.32 48.42
C SER A 162 -5.71 -30.84 49.89
N PRO A 163 -6.85 -30.38 50.45
CA PRO A 163 -6.91 -29.94 51.85
C PRO A 163 -6.67 -31.09 52.84
N ARG A 164 -6.52 -32.32 52.35
CA ARG A 164 -6.34 -33.54 53.14
C ARG A 164 -4.91 -33.60 53.70
N GLY A 165 -4.79 -33.52 55.02
CA GLY A 165 -3.51 -33.59 55.73
C GLY A 165 -2.92 -32.23 56.15
N MET A 166 -3.60 -31.12 55.90
CA MET A 166 -3.21 -29.80 56.42
C MET A 166 -3.49 -29.69 57.93
N GLU A 167 -2.69 -28.88 58.64
CA GLU A 167 -2.93 -28.55 60.04
C GLU A 167 -4.18 -27.68 60.22
N GLU A 168 -4.80 -27.73 61.40
CA GLU A 168 -6.05 -27.01 61.70
C GLU A 168 -5.94 -25.49 61.47
N GLY A 169 -4.81 -24.89 61.86
CA GLY A 169 -4.55 -23.46 61.65
C GLY A 169 -4.46 -23.09 60.17
N ALA A 170 -3.84 -23.96 59.35
CA ALA A 170 -3.73 -23.77 57.91
C ALA A 170 -5.09 -23.89 57.20
N LEU A 171 -5.94 -24.84 57.62
CA LEU A 171 -7.30 -24.99 57.07
C LEU A 171 -8.19 -23.79 57.40
N ARG A 172 -8.13 -23.27 58.63
CA ARG A 172 -8.88 -22.06 59.02
C ARG A 172 -8.45 -20.84 58.20
N GLU A 173 -7.15 -20.70 57.94
CA GLU A 173 -6.61 -19.62 57.12
C GLU A 173 -7.00 -19.78 55.64
N LEU A 174 -6.96 -21.00 55.10
CA LEU A 174 -7.44 -21.32 53.74
C LEU A 174 -8.92 -20.94 53.59
N ILE A 175 -9.77 -21.28 54.56
CA ILE A 175 -11.19 -20.93 54.56
C ILE A 175 -11.39 -19.41 54.56
N ARG A 176 -10.60 -18.65 55.33
CA ARG A 176 -10.67 -17.17 55.32
C ARG A 176 -10.30 -16.60 53.95
N ARG A 177 -9.23 -17.12 53.33
CA ARG A 177 -8.78 -16.67 52.00
C ARG A 177 -9.82 -16.97 50.93
N LEU A 178 -10.35 -18.19 50.88
CA LEU A 178 -11.37 -18.57 49.90
C LEU A 178 -12.68 -17.77 50.07
N ARG A 179 -13.06 -17.42 51.30
CA ARG A 179 -14.19 -16.52 51.57
C ARG A 179 -13.92 -15.08 51.10
N ALA A 180 -12.68 -14.60 51.25
CA ALA A 180 -12.29 -13.28 50.75
C ALA A 180 -12.28 -13.25 49.20
N GLU A 181 -11.77 -14.31 48.57
CA GLU A 181 -11.82 -14.50 47.11
C GLU A 181 -13.27 -14.55 46.61
N GLN A 182 -14.15 -15.29 47.30
CA GLN A 182 -15.57 -15.34 46.98
C GLN A 182 -16.23 -13.95 47.08
N ALA A 183 -15.97 -13.19 48.15
CA ALA A 183 -16.50 -11.84 48.32
C ALA A 183 -16.01 -10.87 47.21
N ALA A 184 -14.76 -11.01 46.76
CA ALA A 184 -14.23 -10.22 45.66
C ALA A 184 -14.92 -10.55 44.32
N VAL A 185 -15.18 -11.83 44.05
CA VAL A 185 -15.90 -12.28 42.84
C VAL A 185 -17.36 -11.82 42.87
N GLU A 186 -18.04 -11.95 44.02
CA GLU A 186 -19.42 -11.47 44.20
C GLU A 186 -19.52 -9.95 43.99
N GLY A 187 -18.56 -9.18 44.50
CA GLY A 187 -18.46 -7.73 44.23
C GLY A 187 -18.33 -7.41 42.74
N SER A 188 -17.46 -8.13 42.02
CA SER A 188 -17.28 -7.93 40.57
C SER A 188 -18.51 -8.33 39.73
N LEU A 189 -19.33 -9.27 40.20
CA LEU A 189 -20.55 -9.70 39.51
C LEU A 189 -21.67 -8.67 39.66
N LEU A 190 -21.78 -8.03 40.83
CA LEU A 190 -22.79 -7.00 41.11
C LEU A 190 -22.50 -5.70 40.38
N ASP A 191 -21.24 -5.30 40.28
CA ASP A 191 -20.82 -4.09 39.58
C ASP A 191 -21.05 -4.20 38.06
N ALA A 192 -21.11 -5.43 37.55
CA ALA A 192 -21.45 -5.72 36.17
C ALA A 192 -22.96 -5.64 35.88
N ALA A 193 -23.81 -4.96 36.66
CA ALA A 193 -25.28 -4.94 36.52
C ALA A 193 -25.80 -4.53 35.12
N GLU A 194 -26.96 -5.07 34.73
CA GLU A 194 -27.54 -4.90 33.38
C GLU A 194 -28.02 -3.47 33.10
N PRO A 195 -27.56 -2.83 32.01
CA PRO A 195 -28.28 -1.70 31.46
C PRO A 195 -29.57 -2.19 30.79
N SER A 196 -30.68 -1.54 31.13
CA SER A 196 -31.97 -1.65 30.43
C SER A 196 -31.76 -1.49 28.93
N GLU A 197 -32.19 -2.48 28.15
CA GLU A 197 -32.11 -2.43 26.68
C GLU A 197 -32.78 -1.15 26.16
N PRO A 198 -32.09 -0.29 25.39
CA PRO A 198 -32.76 0.80 24.69
C PRO A 198 -33.60 0.22 23.53
N PRO A 199 -34.62 0.96 23.05
CA PRO A 199 -35.58 0.46 22.06
C PRO A 199 -34.87 -0.01 20.78
N ARG A 200 -35.12 -1.26 20.38
CA ARG A 200 -34.64 -1.88 19.14
C ARG A 200 -35.41 -1.40 17.91
N GLU A 201 -35.49 -0.09 17.68
CA GLU A 201 -36.43 0.49 16.68
C GLU A 201 -35.80 0.85 15.33
N ARG A 202 -34.50 0.64 15.12
CA ARG A 202 -33.88 0.84 13.81
C ARG A 202 -33.37 -0.49 13.31
N ASP A 203 -33.89 -0.94 12.18
CA ASP A 203 -33.35 -2.05 11.40
C ASP A 203 -32.40 -1.45 10.33
N PRO A 204 -31.11 -1.20 10.66
CA PRO A 204 -30.17 -0.65 9.70
C PRO A 204 -29.90 -1.65 8.56
N ARG A 205 -30.02 -2.95 8.81
CA ARG A 205 -29.88 -3.99 7.78
C ARG A 205 -31.00 -3.89 6.75
N GLY A 206 -32.25 -3.78 7.20
CA GLY A 206 -33.41 -3.57 6.34
C GLY A 206 -33.30 -2.29 5.51
N ARG A 207 -32.79 -1.19 6.09
CA ARG A 207 -32.50 0.05 5.34
C ARG A 207 -31.39 -0.15 4.29
N ALA A 208 -30.28 -0.79 4.66
CA ALA A 208 -29.20 -1.08 3.72
C ALA A 208 -29.67 -1.96 2.55
N GLU A 209 -30.48 -2.98 2.82
CA GLU A 209 -31.01 -3.84 1.76
C GLU A 209 -31.96 -3.11 0.82
N ARG A 210 -32.79 -2.18 1.33
CA ARG A 210 -33.67 -1.34 0.49
C ARG A 210 -32.84 -0.43 -0.41
N ALA A 211 -31.87 0.31 0.15
CA ALA A 211 -30.98 1.16 -0.62
C ALA A 211 -30.16 0.37 -1.67
N LEU A 212 -29.74 -0.86 -1.37
CA LEU A 212 -29.09 -1.75 -2.35
C LEU A 212 -30.03 -2.15 -3.48
N ARG A 213 -31.30 -2.45 -3.18
CA ARG A 213 -32.30 -2.80 -4.20
C ARG A 213 -32.57 -1.60 -5.12
N GLU A 214 -32.71 -0.41 -4.55
CA GLU A 214 -32.92 0.84 -5.29
C GLU A 214 -31.72 1.18 -6.18
N ALA A 215 -30.49 1.11 -5.64
CA ALA A 215 -29.27 1.33 -6.42
C ALA A 215 -29.13 0.34 -7.60
N ARG A 216 -29.49 -0.93 -7.39
CA ARG A 216 -29.51 -1.94 -8.47
C ARG A 216 -30.57 -1.66 -9.52
N ALA A 217 -31.73 -1.16 -9.13
CA ALA A 217 -32.79 -0.80 -10.07
C ALA A 217 -32.38 0.36 -10.99
N LEU A 218 -31.56 1.29 -10.49
CA LEU A 218 -31.01 2.41 -11.26
C LEU A 218 -29.90 2.00 -12.24
N LEU A 219 -29.33 0.79 -12.08
CA LEU A 219 -28.16 0.32 -12.82
C LEU A 219 -28.46 -1.04 -13.50
N PRO A 220 -29.34 -1.05 -14.53
CA PRO A 220 -29.65 -2.28 -15.25
C PRO A 220 -28.39 -2.85 -15.92
N GLY A 221 -28.05 -4.10 -15.59
CA GLY A 221 -26.87 -4.79 -16.12
C GLY A 221 -25.56 -4.47 -15.40
N TRP A 222 -25.57 -3.63 -14.36
CA TRP A 222 -24.37 -3.43 -13.54
C TRP A 222 -24.05 -4.70 -12.75
N ARG A 223 -22.90 -5.26 -13.06
CA ARG A 223 -22.27 -6.34 -12.29
C ARG A 223 -21.21 -5.69 -11.41
N ARG A 224 -21.11 -6.15 -10.16
CA ARG A 224 -19.98 -5.80 -9.29
C ARG A 224 -18.71 -6.34 -9.96
N PRO A 225 -17.76 -5.48 -10.39
CA PRO A 225 -16.53 -5.97 -10.98
C PRO A 225 -15.76 -6.78 -9.94
N GLU A 226 -15.17 -7.87 -10.39
CA GLU A 226 -14.36 -8.71 -9.52
C GLU A 226 -13.08 -7.96 -9.14
N LYS A 227 -12.50 -8.30 -7.97
CA LYS A 227 -11.24 -7.68 -7.53
C LYS A 227 -10.14 -7.80 -8.58
N GLU A 228 -10.13 -8.91 -9.32
CA GLU A 228 -9.16 -9.18 -10.37
C GLU A 228 -9.34 -8.27 -11.59
N GLU A 229 -10.58 -8.04 -12.01
CA GLU A 229 -10.94 -7.11 -13.09
C GLU A 229 -10.50 -5.68 -12.73
N LEU A 230 -10.79 -5.22 -11.51
CA LEU A 230 -10.35 -3.91 -11.02
C LEU A 230 -8.82 -3.76 -10.99
N LEU A 231 -8.10 -4.83 -10.63
CA LEU A 231 -6.64 -4.82 -10.64
C LEU A 231 -6.06 -4.78 -12.06
N GLN A 232 -6.71 -5.45 -13.01
CA GLN A 232 -6.35 -5.40 -14.43
C GLN A 232 -6.59 -4.00 -15.01
N GLU A 233 -7.77 -3.42 -14.79
CA GLU A 233 -8.09 -2.06 -15.23
C GLU A 233 -7.13 -1.03 -14.64
N LEU A 234 -6.80 -1.15 -13.35
CA LEU A 234 -5.83 -0.27 -12.70
C LEU A 234 -4.42 -0.42 -13.27
N ALA A 235 -4.01 -1.63 -13.71
CA ALA A 235 -2.75 -1.82 -14.40
C ALA A 235 -2.74 -1.15 -15.78
N VAL A 236 -3.80 -1.35 -16.57
CA VAL A 236 -3.97 -0.72 -17.89
C VAL A 236 -3.97 0.82 -17.78
N LEU A 237 -4.70 1.36 -16.79
CA LEU A 237 -4.73 2.81 -16.56
C LEU A 237 -3.37 3.36 -16.14
N LYS A 238 -2.59 2.60 -15.35
CA LYS A 238 -1.22 2.99 -14.98
C LYS A 238 -0.29 3.00 -16.18
N GLU A 239 -0.41 2.02 -17.07
CA GLU A 239 0.34 1.97 -18.33
C GLU A 239 -0.02 3.15 -19.24
N ALA A 240 -1.31 3.41 -19.45
CA ALA A 240 -1.78 4.56 -20.22
C ALA A 240 -1.30 5.91 -19.63
N LEU A 241 -1.31 6.05 -18.30
CA LEU A 241 -0.75 7.23 -17.63
C LEU A 241 0.76 7.37 -17.85
N ALA A 242 1.50 6.26 -17.82
CA ALA A 242 2.92 6.27 -18.10
C ALA A 242 3.19 6.67 -19.56
N GLU A 243 2.42 6.16 -20.51
CA GLU A 243 2.50 6.55 -21.93
C GLU A 243 2.18 8.03 -22.16
N LEU A 244 1.14 8.57 -21.51
CA LEU A 244 0.82 9.99 -21.61
C LEU A 244 1.92 10.86 -21.02
N ARG A 245 2.55 10.44 -19.92
CA ARG A 245 3.70 11.15 -19.32
C ARG A 245 4.90 11.16 -20.25
N THR A 246 5.22 10.05 -20.92
CA THR A 246 6.34 10.00 -21.88
C THR A 246 6.07 10.86 -23.11
N ARG A 247 4.84 10.81 -23.66
CA ARG A 247 4.41 11.69 -24.77
C ARG A 247 4.50 13.16 -24.38
N LEU A 248 4.07 13.52 -23.18
CA LEU A 248 4.17 14.89 -22.68
C LEU A 248 5.63 15.34 -22.56
N GLN A 249 6.51 14.51 -22.01
CA GLN A 249 7.93 14.83 -21.90
C GLN A 249 8.60 15.00 -23.27
N LEU A 250 8.23 14.19 -24.25
CA LEU A 250 8.73 14.30 -25.62
C LEU A 250 8.26 15.61 -26.26
N ALA A 251 6.97 15.92 -26.19
CA ALA A 251 6.41 17.18 -26.67
C ALA A 251 7.05 18.41 -25.99
N GLN A 252 7.36 18.33 -24.69
CA GLN A 252 8.08 19.38 -23.98
C GLN A 252 9.52 19.56 -24.49
N LYS A 253 10.22 18.48 -24.83
CA LYS A 253 11.57 18.55 -25.43
C LYS A 253 11.53 19.13 -26.83
N GLU A 254 10.57 18.73 -27.65
CA GLU A 254 10.35 19.28 -28.99
C GLU A 254 10.05 20.77 -28.94
N LYS A 255 9.14 21.20 -28.05
CA LYS A 255 8.87 22.62 -27.82
C LYS A 255 10.15 23.39 -27.48
N ARG A 256 10.95 22.90 -26.52
CA ARG A 256 12.21 23.56 -26.13
C ARG A 256 13.21 23.62 -27.28
N ALA A 257 13.33 22.56 -28.08
CA ALA A 257 14.19 22.55 -29.26
C ALA A 257 13.75 23.60 -30.30
N LEU A 258 12.44 23.71 -30.55
CA LEU A 258 11.86 24.73 -31.42
C LEU A 258 12.08 26.14 -30.86
N GLU A 259 11.92 26.36 -29.56
CA GLU A 259 12.22 27.64 -28.91
C GLU A 259 13.68 28.05 -29.09
N LEU A 260 14.62 27.12 -28.95
CA LEU A 260 16.05 27.38 -29.19
C LEU A 260 16.35 27.70 -30.67
N LEU A 261 15.71 26.99 -31.60
CA LEU A 261 15.84 27.29 -33.03
C LEU A 261 15.29 28.69 -33.34
N LEU A 262 14.11 29.04 -32.83
CA LEU A 262 13.52 30.38 -32.96
C LEU A 262 14.43 31.46 -32.36
N ALA A 263 15.01 31.22 -31.18
CA ALA A 263 15.96 32.15 -30.57
C ALA A 263 17.25 32.32 -31.40
N ALA A 264 17.70 31.29 -32.12
CA ALA A 264 18.88 31.34 -32.98
C ALA A 264 18.64 32.05 -34.33
N HIS A 265 17.39 32.14 -34.80
CA HIS A 265 17.07 32.82 -36.06
C HIS A 265 17.39 34.32 -36.02
N GLY A 266 17.08 35.02 -34.93
CA GLY A 266 17.37 36.46 -34.76
C GLY A 266 18.84 36.85 -34.96
N PRO A 267 19.81 36.28 -34.22
CA PRO A 267 21.23 36.58 -34.41
C PRO A 267 21.75 36.12 -35.78
N ARG A 268 21.22 35.02 -36.33
CA ARG A 268 21.58 34.55 -37.67
C ARG A 268 21.16 35.56 -38.75
N GLU A 269 19.94 36.08 -38.67
CA GLU A 269 19.47 37.14 -39.57
C GLU A 269 20.30 38.42 -39.42
N ALA A 270 20.63 38.81 -38.19
CA ALA A 270 21.48 39.97 -37.93
C ALA A 270 22.88 39.81 -38.57
N ALA A 271 23.50 38.64 -38.43
CA ALA A 271 24.79 38.33 -39.05
C ALA A 271 24.73 38.39 -40.58
N LEU A 272 23.68 37.84 -41.20
CA LEU A 272 23.48 37.91 -42.65
C LEU A 272 23.29 39.35 -43.13
N ARG A 273 22.53 40.17 -42.38
CA ARG A 273 22.37 41.61 -42.68
C ARG A 273 23.70 42.37 -42.58
N LEU A 274 24.58 42.02 -41.63
CA LEU A 274 25.91 42.62 -41.52
C LEU A 274 26.79 42.27 -42.72
N LEU A 275 26.82 40.99 -43.13
CA LEU A 275 27.58 40.55 -44.30
C LEU A 275 27.11 41.23 -45.60
N LEU A 276 25.81 41.43 -45.76
CA LEU A 276 25.27 42.17 -46.91
C LEU A 276 25.75 43.63 -46.91
N ARG A 277 25.69 44.30 -45.75
CA ARG A 277 26.20 45.68 -45.60
C ARG A 277 27.70 45.79 -45.87
N GLU A 278 28.49 44.81 -45.43
CA GLU A 278 29.93 44.78 -45.72
C GLU A 278 30.18 44.63 -47.22
N ARG A 279 29.48 43.72 -47.90
CA ARG A 279 29.58 43.59 -49.36
C ARG A 279 29.11 44.82 -50.13
N GLU A 280 28.10 45.51 -49.65
CA GLU A 280 27.69 46.80 -50.23
C GLU A 280 28.77 47.86 -50.06
N ARG A 281 29.37 47.95 -48.87
CA ARG A 281 30.50 48.87 -48.61
C ARG A 281 31.72 48.53 -49.45
N GLU A 282 32.04 47.25 -49.62
CA GLU A 282 33.14 46.80 -50.48
C GLU A 282 32.88 47.20 -51.94
N ARG A 283 31.68 46.93 -52.46
CA ARG A 283 31.29 47.36 -53.82
C ARG A 283 31.33 48.87 -53.99
N HIS A 284 30.91 49.64 -52.98
CA HIS A 284 31.04 51.10 -53.01
C HIS A 284 32.50 51.54 -53.03
N ARG A 285 33.37 50.94 -52.20
CA ARG A 285 34.82 51.22 -52.21
C ARG A 285 35.46 50.85 -53.54
N GLU A 286 35.06 49.75 -54.16
CA GLU A 286 35.53 49.33 -55.49
C GLU A 286 35.09 50.34 -56.54
N TRP A 287 33.83 50.77 -56.50
CA TRP A 287 33.29 51.77 -57.42
C TRP A 287 33.94 53.15 -57.25
N ASP A 288 34.21 53.56 -56.01
CA ASP A 288 34.94 54.81 -55.71
C ASP A 288 36.40 54.72 -56.19
N GLN A 289 37.07 53.57 -56.02
CA GLN A 289 38.41 53.31 -56.57
C GLN A 289 38.44 53.33 -58.10
N GLU A 290 37.41 52.80 -58.78
CA GLU A 290 37.31 52.83 -60.24
C GLU A 290 37.05 54.24 -60.79
N ARG A 291 36.32 55.07 -60.02
CA ARG A 291 36.07 56.48 -60.34
C ARG A 291 37.34 57.31 -60.15
N ASP A 292 38.01 57.18 -59.02
CA ASP A 292 39.28 57.87 -58.73
C ASP A 292 40.43 57.36 -59.62
N GLY A 293 40.35 56.11 -60.10
CA GLY A 293 41.29 55.53 -61.06
C GLY A 293 41.10 55.98 -62.52
N ARG A 294 39.99 56.63 -62.87
CA ARG A 294 39.75 57.20 -64.21
C ARG A 294 40.20 58.65 -64.35
N ASP A 295 40.30 59.41 -63.27
CA ASP A 295 40.71 60.83 -63.27
C ASP A 295 42.11 61.05 -62.66
N GLY A 296 42.97 60.02 -62.69
CA GLY A 296 44.24 59.99 -61.95
C GLY A 296 45.48 59.62 -62.76
N ALA A 297 45.58 59.99 -64.04
CA ALA A 297 46.85 60.07 -64.76
C ALA A 297 47.38 61.52 -64.76
N SER A 298 47.61 62.10 -63.58
CA SER A 298 48.60 63.17 -63.31
C SER A 298 48.41 63.71 -61.89
N GLY A 299 49.49 63.81 -61.12
CA GLY A 299 49.51 64.63 -59.90
C GLY A 299 50.19 63.98 -58.71
N SER A 300 51.52 64.03 -58.69
CA SER A 300 52.32 63.86 -57.47
C SER A 300 51.99 64.93 -56.43
N SER A 301 52.18 64.55 -55.15
CA SER A 301 52.49 65.36 -53.96
C SER A 301 51.38 65.72 -52.94
N SER A 302 51.50 65.03 -51.79
CA SER A 302 51.43 65.48 -50.38
C SER A 302 50.27 66.36 -49.89
N GLY A 303 49.59 65.86 -48.85
CA GLY A 303 48.76 66.67 -47.96
C GLY A 303 47.92 65.83 -46.99
N SER A 304 48.55 65.30 -45.94
CA SER A 304 47.85 64.70 -44.80
C SER A 304 47.16 65.77 -43.96
N SER A 305 45.84 65.64 -43.76
CA SER A 305 45.18 65.84 -42.45
C SER A 305 43.67 65.92 -42.63
N SER A 306 42.93 65.16 -41.83
CA SER A 306 41.63 65.57 -41.27
C SER A 306 41.26 64.60 -40.15
N GLY A 307 41.16 65.13 -38.92
CA GLY A 307 40.52 64.44 -37.81
C GLY A 307 39.01 64.62 -37.85
N SER A 308 38.29 63.80 -37.10
CA SER A 308 37.23 64.24 -36.17
C SER A 308 36.47 63.06 -35.55
N SER A 309 36.52 63.02 -34.21
CA SER A 309 35.41 62.88 -33.26
C SER A 309 34.45 61.69 -33.40
N SER A 310 34.19 60.91 -32.35
CA SER A 310 33.49 61.37 -31.13
C SER A 310 33.66 60.39 -29.94
N ASP A 311 33.89 60.98 -28.75
CA ASP A 311 33.32 60.76 -27.39
C ASP A 311 33.11 59.31 -26.88
N GLU A 312 33.57 58.88 -25.70
CA GLU A 312 33.41 59.47 -24.36
C GLU A 312 34.47 58.95 -23.34
N GLU A 313 34.74 59.78 -22.34
CA GLU A 313 35.17 59.55 -20.96
C GLU A 313 36.12 58.38 -20.58
N ALA A 314 37.36 58.76 -20.19
CA ALA A 314 37.79 58.65 -18.79
C ALA A 314 39.11 59.39 -18.56
N ARG A 315 39.07 60.31 -17.60
CA ARG A 315 40.17 61.12 -17.09
C ARG A 315 41.40 60.27 -16.74
N MET A 316 42.54 60.56 -17.37
CA MET A 316 43.85 60.46 -16.72
C MET A 316 44.74 61.61 -17.22
N GLY A 317 44.89 62.61 -16.38
CA GLY A 317 45.81 63.72 -16.63
C GLY A 317 47.26 63.30 -16.46
N ARG A 318 48.12 63.80 -17.36
CA ARG A 318 49.35 64.53 -17.01
C ARG A 318 50.07 64.92 -18.29
N GLY A 319 50.42 66.19 -18.37
CA GLY A 319 51.24 66.71 -19.45
C GLY A 319 52.61 66.03 -19.50
N ALA A 320 53.05 65.75 -20.72
CA ALA A 320 54.45 65.69 -21.08
C ALA A 320 54.56 66.28 -22.49
N ALA A 321 55.04 67.52 -22.55
CA ALA A 321 55.56 68.09 -23.78
C ALA A 321 56.74 67.22 -24.25
N MET A 322 56.78 66.86 -25.53
CA MET A 322 57.98 66.32 -26.17
C MET A 322 58.14 66.93 -27.57
N ALA A 323 59.38 67.35 -27.81
CA ALA A 323 59.95 68.12 -28.90
C ALA A 323 59.79 67.54 -30.32
N PRO A 324 60.10 68.31 -31.39
CA PRO A 324 60.13 67.81 -32.76
C PRO A 324 61.29 66.83 -32.91
N GLY A 325 61.00 65.53 -33.00
CA GLY A 325 62.00 64.47 -33.11
C GLY A 325 62.50 64.30 -34.55
N ASN A 326 63.83 64.23 -34.70
CA ASN A 326 64.59 63.91 -35.92
C ASN A 326 64.05 62.72 -36.74
N PRO A 327 64.39 62.62 -38.04
CA PRO A 327 64.09 61.43 -38.84
C PRO A 327 64.63 60.16 -38.15
N PRO A 328 63.84 59.07 -38.07
CA PRO A 328 64.25 57.87 -37.35
C PRO A 328 65.49 57.24 -38.01
N ASP A 329 66.53 56.95 -37.22
CA ASP A 329 67.74 56.30 -37.70
C ASP A 329 67.41 54.96 -38.39
N PRO A 330 67.88 54.71 -39.62
CA PRO A 330 67.57 53.51 -40.39
C PRO A 330 68.08 52.21 -39.73
N GLU A 331 69.10 52.31 -38.88
CA GLU A 331 69.64 51.16 -38.16
C GLU A 331 68.75 50.73 -36.99
N ARG A 332 68.18 51.69 -36.24
CA ARG A 332 67.27 51.40 -35.12
C ARG A 332 65.97 50.75 -35.60
N THR A 333 65.43 51.24 -36.71
CA THR A 333 64.22 50.64 -37.33
C THR A 333 64.49 49.22 -37.84
N ARG A 334 65.69 48.95 -38.40
CA ARG A 334 66.10 47.59 -38.80
C ARG A 334 66.18 46.63 -37.60
N GLU A 335 66.76 47.05 -36.49
CA GLU A 335 66.83 46.24 -35.26
C GLU A 335 65.44 45.95 -34.68
N GLU A 336 64.54 46.93 -34.66
CA GLU A 336 63.16 46.76 -34.20
C GLU A 336 62.40 45.75 -35.07
N LEU A 337 62.55 45.81 -36.39
CA LEU A 337 61.95 44.83 -37.31
C LEU A 337 62.47 43.42 -37.06
N LEU A 338 63.76 43.25 -36.77
CA LEU A 338 64.34 41.95 -36.40
C LEU A 338 63.79 41.43 -35.06
N ARG A 339 63.64 42.30 -34.04
CA ARG A 339 63.01 41.95 -32.76
C ARG A 339 61.55 41.55 -32.93
N ILE A 340 60.80 42.27 -33.76
CA ILE A 340 59.40 41.95 -34.08
C ILE A 340 59.35 40.59 -34.78
N ARG A 341 60.22 40.33 -35.77
CA ARG A 341 60.27 39.05 -36.46
C ARG A 341 60.56 37.89 -35.50
N ALA A 342 61.58 38.00 -34.64
CA ALA A 342 61.90 36.98 -33.64
C ALA A 342 60.72 36.72 -32.68
N ARG A 343 60.03 37.79 -32.23
CA ARG A 343 58.82 37.67 -31.39
C ARG A 343 57.69 36.97 -32.13
N THR A 344 57.47 37.27 -33.42
CA THR A 344 56.43 36.59 -34.20
C THR A 344 56.74 35.10 -34.41
N GLU A 345 58.01 34.74 -34.62
CA GLU A 345 58.44 33.33 -34.73
C GLU A 345 58.24 32.59 -33.40
N GLN A 346 58.56 33.24 -32.27
CA GLN A 346 58.30 32.68 -30.93
C GLN A 346 56.80 32.48 -30.67
N LEU A 347 55.96 33.47 -30.99
CA LEU A 347 54.51 33.34 -30.85
C LEU A 347 53.93 32.24 -31.74
N ARG A 348 54.45 32.08 -32.96
CA ARG A 348 54.09 30.96 -33.85
C ARG A 348 54.49 29.62 -33.26
N GLY A 349 55.67 29.51 -32.64
CA GLY A 349 56.10 28.32 -31.90
C GLY A 349 55.13 27.96 -30.78
N ARG A 350 54.81 28.93 -29.91
CA ARG A 350 53.84 28.75 -28.81
C ARG A 350 52.43 28.38 -29.31
N ALA A 351 51.96 29.01 -30.39
CA ALA A 351 50.66 28.70 -30.97
C ALA A 351 50.61 27.24 -31.48
N ARG A 352 51.70 26.74 -32.07
CA ARG A 352 51.81 25.34 -32.50
C ARG A 352 51.82 24.37 -31.31
N GLU A 353 52.54 24.69 -30.25
CA GLU A 353 52.55 23.88 -29.03
C GLU A 353 51.17 23.81 -28.37
N LEU A 354 50.46 24.94 -28.29
CA LEU A 354 49.09 24.99 -27.78
C LEU A 354 48.13 24.19 -28.67
N ALA A 355 48.26 24.28 -29.99
CA ALA A 355 47.46 23.48 -30.91
C ALA A 355 47.66 21.97 -30.68
N LEU A 356 48.92 21.51 -30.57
CA LEU A 356 49.23 20.11 -30.26
C LEU A 356 48.73 19.68 -28.88
N ALA A 357 48.81 20.55 -27.87
CA ALA A 357 48.28 20.26 -26.54
C ALA A 357 46.75 20.13 -26.55
N LEU A 358 46.05 21.00 -27.30
CA LEU A 358 44.60 20.91 -27.50
C LEU A 358 44.20 19.66 -28.29
N GLU A 359 44.94 19.30 -29.33
CA GLU A 359 44.70 18.06 -30.08
C GLU A 359 44.82 16.83 -29.18
N ARG A 360 45.90 16.74 -28.38
CA ARG A 360 46.10 15.67 -27.40
C ARG A 360 45.00 15.63 -26.34
N GLY A 361 44.62 16.80 -25.80
CA GLY A 361 43.51 16.91 -24.84
C GLY A 361 42.18 16.47 -25.45
N SER A 362 41.90 16.86 -26.70
CA SER A 362 40.70 16.47 -27.42
C SER A 362 40.67 14.97 -27.73
N ALA A 363 41.81 14.36 -28.06
CA ALA A 363 41.94 12.94 -28.30
C ALA A 363 41.72 12.14 -27.01
N ALA A 364 42.31 12.57 -25.89
CA ALA A 364 42.07 11.99 -24.57
C ALA A 364 40.60 12.10 -24.16
N SER A 365 39.97 13.26 -24.37
CA SER A 365 38.54 13.45 -24.10
C SER A 365 37.66 12.54 -24.96
N ARG A 366 37.98 12.34 -26.25
CA ARG A 366 37.24 11.41 -27.13
C ARG A 366 37.42 9.95 -26.69
N ALA A 367 38.63 9.56 -26.28
CA ALA A 367 38.89 8.23 -25.74
C ALA A 367 38.11 7.98 -24.44
N GLN A 368 38.10 8.96 -23.53
CA GLN A 368 37.32 8.89 -22.28
C GLN A 368 35.81 8.83 -22.56
N GLN A 369 35.31 9.62 -23.52
CA GLN A 369 33.90 9.56 -23.95
C GLN A 369 33.56 8.18 -24.52
N GLY A 370 34.42 7.62 -25.38
CA GLY A 370 34.27 6.26 -25.90
C GLY A 370 34.21 5.22 -24.78
N HIS A 371 35.13 5.28 -23.82
CA HIS A 371 35.13 4.38 -22.67
C HIS A 371 33.90 4.55 -21.77
N SER A 372 33.44 5.79 -21.54
CA SER A 372 32.22 6.03 -20.77
C SER A 372 30.98 5.45 -21.48
N ALA A 373 30.91 5.56 -22.81
CA ALA A 373 29.84 5.00 -23.60
C ALA A 373 29.82 3.46 -23.53
N THR A 374 30.99 2.80 -23.63
CA THR A 374 31.07 1.33 -23.49
C THR A 374 30.62 0.87 -22.11
N VAL A 375 31.08 1.54 -21.05
CA VAL A 375 30.67 1.21 -19.67
C VAL A 375 29.16 1.39 -19.49
N THR A 376 28.57 2.46 -20.03
CA THR A 376 27.10 2.63 -19.95
C THR A 376 26.34 1.53 -20.68
N LEU A 377 26.85 1.06 -21.82
CA LEU A 377 26.24 -0.03 -22.57
C LEU A 377 26.29 -1.34 -21.76
N GLU A 378 27.44 -1.66 -21.18
CA GLU A 378 27.63 -2.85 -20.34
C GLU A 378 26.71 -2.82 -19.11
N LEU A 379 26.56 -1.66 -18.46
CA LEU A 379 25.64 -1.48 -17.34
C LEU A 379 24.18 -1.73 -17.77
N LEU A 380 23.75 -1.18 -18.91
CA LEU A 380 22.40 -1.41 -19.43
C LEU A 380 22.16 -2.89 -19.78
N GLN A 381 23.16 -3.57 -20.34
CA GLN A 381 23.10 -4.99 -20.62
C GLN A 381 23.02 -5.83 -19.34
N ALA A 382 23.81 -5.49 -18.32
CA ALA A 382 23.75 -6.13 -17.00
C ALA A 382 22.37 -5.92 -16.34
N HIS A 383 21.82 -4.71 -16.39
CA HIS A 383 20.50 -4.42 -15.85
C HIS A 383 19.38 -5.18 -16.57
N SER A 384 19.43 -5.26 -17.91
CA SER A 384 18.42 -6.00 -18.67
C SER A 384 18.46 -7.51 -18.38
N SER A 385 19.66 -8.10 -18.30
CA SER A 385 19.82 -9.51 -17.96
C SER A 385 19.36 -9.83 -16.54
N LEU A 386 19.68 -8.98 -15.56
CA LEU A 386 19.21 -9.10 -14.18
C LEU A 386 17.68 -8.97 -14.09
N ALA A 387 17.09 -8.02 -14.81
CA ALA A 387 15.63 -7.85 -14.84
C ALA A 387 14.92 -9.08 -15.41
N LEU A 388 15.46 -9.69 -16.47
CA LEU A 388 14.94 -10.94 -17.04
C LEU A 388 15.07 -12.11 -16.07
N ALA A 389 16.23 -12.25 -15.41
CA ALA A 389 16.47 -13.30 -14.41
C ALA A 389 15.49 -13.18 -13.23
N TYR A 390 15.30 -11.97 -12.70
CA TYR A 390 14.34 -11.71 -11.62
C TYR A 390 12.90 -12.05 -12.02
N ARG A 391 12.46 -11.63 -13.22
CA ARG A 391 11.13 -11.97 -13.75
C ARG A 391 10.97 -13.49 -13.89
N GLY A 392 11.99 -14.18 -14.38
CA GLY A 392 12.02 -15.64 -14.47
C GLY A 392 11.90 -16.31 -13.10
N ALA A 393 12.68 -15.86 -12.11
CA ALA A 393 12.62 -16.38 -10.74
C ALA A 393 11.23 -16.16 -10.12
N ARG A 394 10.64 -14.97 -10.29
CA ARG A 394 9.29 -14.66 -9.79
C ARG A 394 8.21 -15.53 -10.42
N ARG A 395 8.30 -15.83 -11.73
CA ARG A 395 7.39 -16.77 -12.41
C ARG A 395 7.50 -18.18 -11.81
N LYS A 396 8.72 -18.67 -11.60
CA LYS A 396 8.97 -19.98 -10.96
C LYS A 396 8.40 -20.05 -9.55
N GLN A 397 8.56 -19.00 -8.75
CA GLN A 397 7.98 -18.91 -7.40
C GLN A 397 6.44 -18.93 -7.45
N ALA A 398 5.82 -18.18 -8.37
CA ALA A 398 4.37 -18.18 -8.54
C ALA A 398 3.84 -19.56 -8.96
N GLU A 399 4.55 -20.27 -9.84
CA GLU A 399 4.22 -21.65 -10.22
C GLU A 399 4.35 -22.62 -9.04
N GLN A 400 5.40 -22.49 -8.22
CA GLN A 400 5.57 -23.29 -7.00
C GLN A 400 4.42 -23.06 -6.01
N LEU A 401 4.04 -21.80 -5.77
CA LEU A 401 2.91 -21.46 -4.91
C LEU A 401 1.60 -22.04 -5.44
N ARG A 402 1.34 -21.94 -6.75
CA ARG A 402 0.16 -22.55 -7.38
C ARG A 402 0.13 -24.07 -7.21
N ARG A 403 1.27 -24.75 -7.36
CA ARG A 403 1.38 -26.21 -7.12
C ARG A 403 1.08 -26.57 -5.67
N LEU A 404 1.60 -25.81 -4.71
CA LEU A 404 1.33 -26.02 -3.29
C LEU A 404 -0.13 -25.76 -2.93
N GLN A 405 -0.74 -24.69 -3.45
CA GLN A 405 -2.16 -24.38 -3.28
C GLN A 405 -3.04 -25.48 -3.87
N ALA A 406 -2.72 -25.99 -5.07
CA ALA A 406 -3.46 -27.09 -5.69
C ALA A 406 -3.38 -28.37 -4.84
N ARG A 407 -2.20 -28.70 -4.29
CA ARG A 407 -2.04 -29.83 -3.35
C ARG A 407 -2.86 -29.64 -2.08
N ALA A 408 -2.83 -28.45 -1.48
CA ALA A 408 -3.62 -28.15 -0.29
C ALA A 408 -5.13 -28.23 -0.56
N ALA A 409 -5.59 -27.73 -1.71
CA ALA A 409 -6.99 -27.82 -2.14
C ALA A 409 -7.41 -29.29 -2.36
N ALA A 410 -6.55 -30.11 -2.97
CA ALA A 410 -6.80 -31.53 -3.14
C ALA A 410 -6.95 -32.26 -1.79
N LEU A 411 -6.05 -31.99 -0.83
CA LEU A 411 -6.13 -32.55 0.53
C LEU A 411 -7.42 -32.12 1.23
N ARG A 412 -7.75 -30.83 1.22
CA ARG A 412 -9.03 -30.33 1.78
C ARG A 412 -10.24 -31.00 1.13
N GLY A 413 -10.20 -31.22 -0.17
CA GLY A 413 -11.23 -31.97 -0.90
C GLY A 413 -11.34 -33.42 -0.45
N GLN A 414 -10.23 -34.09 -0.15
CA GLN A 414 -10.22 -35.45 0.39
C GLN A 414 -10.77 -35.50 1.82
N HIS A 415 -10.36 -34.58 2.69
CA HIS A 415 -10.89 -34.46 4.05
C HIS A 415 -12.40 -34.22 4.05
N GLY A 416 -12.88 -33.24 3.26
CA GLY A 416 -14.32 -32.97 3.14
C GLY A 416 -15.12 -34.15 2.56
N ARG A 417 -14.52 -34.99 1.71
CA ARG A 417 -15.18 -36.24 1.25
C ARG A 417 -15.29 -37.25 2.38
N ARG A 418 -14.25 -37.42 3.21
CA ARG A 418 -14.24 -38.33 4.36
C ARG A 418 -15.26 -37.88 5.42
N GLU A 419 -15.29 -36.58 5.75
CA GLU A 419 -16.27 -36.00 6.67
C GLU A 419 -17.71 -36.24 6.20
N ARG A 420 -17.99 -36.03 4.91
CA ARG A 420 -19.33 -36.29 4.35
C ARG A 420 -19.70 -37.78 4.40
N ALA A 421 -18.75 -38.68 4.20
CA ALA A 421 -18.98 -40.12 4.30
C ALA A 421 -19.33 -40.50 5.76
N LEU A 422 -18.56 -40.01 6.73
CA LEU A 422 -18.81 -40.24 8.16
C LEU A 422 -20.14 -39.62 8.62
N ALA A 423 -20.48 -38.43 8.15
CA ALA A 423 -21.76 -37.80 8.46
C ALA A 423 -22.95 -38.59 7.89
N ARG A 424 -22.80 -39.24 6.73
CA ARG A 424 -23.82 -40.13 6.17
C ARG A 424 -23.99 -41.38 7.02
N THR A 425 -22.90 -42.04 7.39
CA THR A 425 -22.97 -43.24 8.25
C THR A 425 -23.55 -42.91 9.63
N LEU A 426 -23.22 -41.77 10.23
CA LEU A 426 -23.84 -41.34 11.50
C LEU A 426 -25.35 -41.13 11.37
N ARG A 427 -25.82 -40.53 10.27
CA ARG A 427 -27.26 -40.35 10.01
C ARG A 427 -27.99 -41.68 9.77
N GLU A 428 -27.35 -42.63 9.11
CA GLU A 428 -27.88 -43.98 8.92
C GLU A 428 -28.02 -44.71 10.26
N LEU A 429 -27.02 -44.60 11.14
CA LEU A 429 -27.06 -45.17 12.49
C LEU A 429 -28.14 -44.51 13.38
N GLN A 430 -28.30 -43.18 13.31
CA GLN A 430 -29.35 -42.46 14.04
C GLN A 430 -30.76 -42.90 13.61
N ARG A 431 -30.98 -43.04 12.30
CA ARG A 431 -32.26 -43.52 11.76
C ARG A 431 -32.56 -44.97 12.14
N GLY A 432 -31.55 -45.83 12.22
CA GLY A 432 -31.72 -47.21 12.68
C GLY A 432 -32.05 -47.32 14.17
N GLY A 433 -31.55 -46.40 15.00
CA GLY A 433 -31.88 -46.33 16.42
C GLY A 433 -33.31 -45.85 16.72
N GLU A 434 -33.86 -44.97 15.88
CA GLU A 434 -35.25 -44.48 16.00
C GLU A 434 -36.31 -45.52 15.59
N THR A 435 -35.94 -46.53 14.79
CA THR A 435 -36.87 -47.60 14.36
C THR A 435 -36.99 -48.78 15.34
N CYS A 436 -36.27 -48.75 16.46
CA CYS A 436 -36.27 -49.83 17.46
C CYS A 436 -36.84 -49.42 18.84
N ILE A 437 -37.52 -48.27 18.91
CA ILE A 437 -38.40 -47.86 20.02
C ILE A 437 -39.82 -47.87 19.47
#